data_AF-A0A6P5AWD7-F1
#
_entry.id   AF-A0A6P5AWD7-F1
#
_cell.length_a   1.000
_cell.length_b   1.000
_cell.length_c   1.000
_cell.angle_alpha   90.00
_cell.angle_beta   90.00
_cell.angle_gamma   90.00
#
_symmetry.space_group_name_H-M   'P 1'
#
loop_
_entity.id
_entity.type
_entity.pdbx_description
1 polymer ?
#
loop_
_entity_poly.entity_id
_entity_poly.type
_entity_poly.pdbx_seq_one_letter_code
_entity_poly.pdbx_strand_id
1 'polypeptide(L)'
;MNASICKCNSTAFEEWEKAVSAEFYRHEDMVVNARLDLVYGTNTTNERYLAVPARAMFLAFVVVTTIGYGHCTPRTPEGRVFLIFYAIFGIPLMMTWVSDVGAQLDSLLSYLIGKMKSRCGSKKSSEVDRWELPRFL
;
A
#
# COMPACT_ATOMS: atom_id res chain seq x y z
N MET A 1 -39.67 37.12 22.43
CA MET A 1 -39.97 35.71 22.76
C MET A 1 -39.27 34.82 21.71
N ASN A 2 -38.77 33.65 22.12
CA ASN A 2 -38.16 32.57 21.30
C ASN A 2 -36.65 32.59 21.01
N ALA A 3 -35.82 32.60 22.06
CA ALA A 3 -34.45 32.06 22.01
C ALA A 3 -34.32 30.67 22.69
N SER A 4 -35.40 30.15 23.29
CA SER A 4 -35.36 28.96 24.15
C SER A 4 -35.47 27.62 23.40
N ILE A 5 -35.83 27.63 22.11
CA ILE A 5 -36.00 26.39 21.32
C ILE A 5 -34.65 25.76 20.92
N CYS A 6 -33.55 26.53 20.89
CA CYS A 6 -32.24 26.00 20.45
C CYS A 6 -31.45 25.24 21.53
N LYS A 7 -31.84 25.26 22.82
CA LYS A 7 -31.02 24.62 23.89
C LYS A 7 -31.37 23.15 24.19
N CYS A 8 -32.58 22.68 23.88
CA CYS A 8 -32.96 21.28 24.17
C CYS A 8 -32.48 20.27 23.12
N ASN A 9 -32.12 20.71 21.91
CA ASN A 9 -31.62 19.80 20.87
C ASN A 9 -30.12 19.51 21.00
N SER A 10 -29.33 20.36 21.67
CA SER A 10 -27.89 20.15 21.78
C SER A 10 -27.51 19.00 22.71
N THR A 11 -28.14 18.87 23.89
CA THR A 11 -27.74 17.84 24.87
C THR A 11 -28.23 16.44 24.47
N ALA A 12 -29.45 16.34 23.95
CA ALA A 12 -29.96 15.09 23.42
C ALA A 12 -29.14 14.64 22.21
N PHE A 13 -28.88 15.55 21.25
CA PHE A 13 -28.06 15.23 20.09
C PHE A 13 -26.62 14.85 20.46
N GLU A 14 -25.99 15.51 21.44
CA GLU A 14 -24.66 15.10 21.96
C GLU A 14 -24.69 13.72 22.63
N GLU A 15 -25.75 13.37 23.36
CA GLU A 15 -25.93 12.03 23.92
C GLU A 15 -26.12 10.98 22.81
N TRP A 16 -26.91 11.29 21.79
CA TRP A 16 -27.09 10.45 20.60
C TRP A 16 -25.76 10.31 19.83
N GLU A 17 -24.99 11.37 19.63
CA GLU A 17 -23.68 11.32 18.96
C GLU A 17 -22.68 10.48 19.75
N LYS A 18 -22.66 10.57 21.10
CA LYS A 18 -21.85 9.70 21.95
C LYS A 18 -22.28 8.24 21.88
N ALA A 19 -23.59 7.96 21.88
CA ALA A 19 -24.12 6.61 21.78
C ALA A 19 -23.84 5.99 20.40
N VAL A 20 -24.04 6.75 19.32
CA VAL A 20 -23.74 6.34 17.94
C VAL A 20 -22.23 6.13 17.77
N SER A 21 -21.39 7.01 18.31
CA SER A 21 -19.93 6.84 18.29
C SER A 21 -19.50 5.59 19.06
N ALA A 22 -20.07 5.35 20.24
CA ALA A 22 -19.76 4.17 21.04
C ALA A 22 -20.16 2.86 20.33
N GLU A 23 -21.28 2.85 19.61
CA GLU A 23 -21.70 1.69 18.81
C GLU A 23 -20.79 1.49 17.59
N PHE A 24 -20.41 2.58 16.92
CA PHE A 24 -19.48 2.54 15.79
C PHE A 24 -18.11 1.98 16.21
N TYR A 25 -17.54 2.49 17.31
CA TYR A 25 -16.30 1.95 17.88
C TYR A 25 -16.44 0.48 18.27
N ARG A 26 -17.57 0.07 18.87
CA ARG A 26 -17.80 -1.33 19.25
C ARG A 26 -17.82 -2.26 18.04
N HIS A 27 -18.38 -1.80 16.92
CA HIS A 27 -18.40 -2.55 15.68
C HIS A 27 -17.02 -2.62 15.03
N GLU A 28 -16.30 -1.49 14.99
CA GLU A 28 -14.92 -1.44 14.49
C GLU A 28 -14.01 -2.37 15.28
N ASP A 29 -14.06 -2.34 16.61
CA ASP A 29 -13.26 -3.21 17.47
C ASP A 29 -13.60 -4.69 17.25
N MET A 30 -14.88 -5.03 17.06
CA MET A 30 -15.29 -6.40 16.77
C MET A 30 -14.70 -6.89 15.43
N VAL A 31 -14.80 -6.07 14.39
CA VAL A 31 -14.25 -6.40 13.05
C VAL A 31 -12.72 -6.47 13.09
N VAL A 32 -12.07 -5.54 13.79
CA VAL A 32 -10.62 -5.50 13.96
C VAL A 32 -10.14 -6.73 14.73
N ASN A 33 -10.76 -7.09 15.85
CA ASN A 33 -10.35 -8.25 16.64
C ASN A 33 -10.55 -9.56 15.89
N ALA A 34 -11.69 -9.72 15.19
CA ALA A 34 -11.92 -10.89 14.33
C ALA A 34 -10.85 -11.02 13.23
N ARG A 35 -10.47 -9.89 12.61
CA ARG A 35 -9.37 -9.86 11.62
C ARG A 35 -8.01 -10.18 12.26
N LEU A 36 -7.73 -9.64 13.44
CA LEU A 36 -6.48 -9.88 14.14
C LEU A 36 -6.33 -11.37 14.50
N ASP A 37 -7.41 -12.03 14.90
CA ASP A 37 -7.39 -13.47 15.17
C ASP A 37 -7.12 -14.31 13.92
N LEU A 38 -7.66 -13.90 12.76
CA LEU A 38 -7.38 -14.55 11.47
C LEU A 38 -5.94 -14.35 10.99
N VAL A 39 -5.37 -13.16 11.18
CA VAL A 39 -4.03 -12.81 10.67
C VAL A 39 -2.92 -13.28 11.60
N TYR A 40 -3.09 -13.11 12.92
CA TYR A 40 -2.05 -13.35 13.91
C TYR A 40 -2.22 -14.65 14.71
N GLY A 41 -3.43 -15.21 14.81
CA GLY A 41 -3.72 -16.52 15.39
C GLY A 41 -3.16 -16.73 16.80
N THR A 42 -3.99 -16.56 17.83
CA THR A 42 -3.59 -16.80 19.24
C THR A 42 -3.74 -18.26 19.68
N ASN A 43 -4.40 -19.09 18.86
CA ASN A 43 -4.61 -20.52 19.12
C ASN A 43 -3.59 -21.35 18.34
N THR A 44 -2.80 -22.15 19.06
CA THR A 44 -1.67 -23.00 18.61
C THR A 44 -1.99 -24.05 17.54
N THR A 45 -3.22 -24.11 17.04
CA THR A 45 -3.70 -25.09 16.06
C THR A 45 -3.70 -24.58 14.61
N ASN A 46 -3.59 -23.26 14.38
CA ASN A 46 -3.54 -22.67 13.02
C ASN A 46 -2.14 -22.11 12.69
N GLU A 47 -1.68 -22.33 11.47
CA GLU A 47 -0.42 -21.75 10.99
C GLU A 47 -0.52 -20.21 10.93
N ARG A 48 0.45 -19.52 11.54
CA ARG A 48 0.52 -18.05 11.49
C ARG A 48 0.64 -17.57 10.04
N TYR A 49 -0.12 -16.54 9.66
CA TYR A 49 -0.12 -16.03 8.29
C TYR A 49 1.29 -15.64 7.81
N LEU A 50 2.08 -14.98 8.65
CA LEU A 50 3.46 -14.56 8.33
C LEU A 50 4.52 -15.65 8.55
N ALA A 51 4.18 -16.81 9.13
CA ALA A 51 5.16 -17.90 9.28
C ALA A 51 5.47 -18.61 7.97
N VAL A 52 4.58 -18.49 6.97
CA VAL A 52 4.84 -19.01 5.62
C VAL A 52 5.82 -18.07 4.92
N PRO A 53 6.98 -18.57 4.46
CA PRO A 53 8.05 -17.72 3.91
C PRO A 53 7.60 -16.92 2.69
N ALA A 54 6.76 -17.51 1.82
CA ALA A 54 6.22 -16.83 0.64
C ALA A 54 5.41 -15.58 0.99
N ARG A 55 4.63 -15.62 2.08
CA ARG A 55 3.82 -14.47 2.54
C ARG A 55 4.70 -13.39 3.16
N ALA A 56 5.76 -13.77 3.87
CA ALA A 56 6.75 -12.83 4.39
C ALA A 56 7.52 -12.11 3.27
N MET A 57 7.91 -12.83 2.21
CA MET A 57 8.53 -12.23 1.03
C MET A 57 7.59 -11.27 0.30
N PHE A 58 6.31 -11.63 0.16
CA PHE A 58 5.31 -10.73 -0.41
C PHE A 58 5.16 -9.44 0.41
N LEU A 59 5.11 -9.56 1.75
CA LEU A 59 5.11 -8.40 2.64
C LEU A 59 6.33 -7.51 2.42
N ALA A 60 7.53 -8.09 2.38
CA ALA A 60 8.77 -7.35 2.12
C ALA A 60 8.74 -6.65 0.76
N PHE A 61 8.17 -7.28 -0.27
CA PHE A 61 8.02 -6.71 -1.60
C PHE A 61 7.03 -5.52 -1.62
N VAL A 62 5.85 -5.65 -0.99
CA VAL A 62 4.85 -4.56 -0.98
C VAL A 62 5.26 -3.38 -0.10
N VAL A 63 6.11 -3.61 0.90
CA VAL A 63 6.71 -2.54 1.72
C VAL A 63 7.73 -1.77 0.89
N VAL A 64 8.60 -2.47 0.17
CA VAL A 64 9.67 -1.82 -0.59
C VAL A 64 9.18 -1.13 -1.86
N THR A 65 8.13 -1.67 -2.47
CA THR A 65 7.41 -1.02 -3.58
C THR A 65 6.44 0.07 -3.12
N THR A 66 6.34 0.31 -1.80
CA THR A 66 5.46 1.31 -1.18
C THR A 66 3.97 1.15 -1.50
N ILE A 67 3.54 -0.02 -2.00
CA ILE A 67 2.11 -0.33 -2.22
C ILE A 67 1.38 -0.40 -0.88
N GLY A 68 1.98 -1.08 0.10
CA GLY A 68 1.53 -1.02 1.48
C GLY A 68 0.06 -1.38 1.72
N TYR A 69 -0.43 -2.50 1.16
CA TYR A 69 -1.84 -2.92 1.29
C TYR A 69 -2.41 -2.96 2.73
N GLY A 70 -1.56 -3.01 3.77
CA GLY A 70 -2.00 -3.00 5.16
C GLY A 70 -2.75 -4.25 5.62
N HIS A 71 -2.82 -5.29 4.78
CA HIS A 71 -3.52 -6.55 5.09
C HIS A 71 -2.88 -7.30 6.27
N CYS A 72 -1.55 -7.21 6.41
CA CYS A 72 -0.77 -7.85 7.48
C CYS A 72 0.45 -7.00 7.86
N THR A 73 0.76 -6.88 9.16
CA THR A 73 1.92 -6.11 9.66
C THR A 73 2.42 -6.69 10.99
N PRO A 74 3.71 -6.89 11.25
CA PRO A 74 4.16 -7.44 12.53
C PRO A 74 3.61 -6.62 13.72
N ARG A 75 2.97 -7.32 14.67
CA ARG A 75 2.42 -6.70 15.89
C ARG A 75 3.51 -6.43 16.95
N THR A 76 4.65 -7.09 16.81
CA THR A 76 5.79 -6.93 17.71
C THR A 76 6.48 -5.58 17.49
N PRO A 77 6.91 -4.89 18.57
CA PRO A 77 7.60 -3.61 18.44
C PRO A 77 8.90 -3.75 17.65
N GLU A 78 9.65 -4.82 17.88
CA GLU A 78 10.91 -5.11 17.17
C GLU A 78 10.70 -5.33 15.67
N GLY A 79 9.66 -6.07 15.29
CA GLY A 79 9.35 -6.33 13.88
C GLY A 79 8.93 -5.06 13.13
N ARG A 80 8.26 -4.12 13.81
CA ARG A 80 7.92 -2.81 13.23
C ARG A 80 9.16 -1.96 13.00
N VAL A 81 10.06 -1.91 13.98
CA VAL A 81 11.33 -1.18 13.86
C VAL A 81 12.16 -1.74 12.71
N PHE A 82 12.25 -3.08 12.58
CA PHE A 82 12.91 -3.72 11.45
C PHE A 82 12.30 -3.32 10.09
N LEU A 83 10.97 -3.29 9.97
CA LEU A 83 10.30 -2.88 8.73
C LEU A 83 10.58 -1.42 8.37
N ILE A 84 10.70 -0.52 9.35
CA ILE A 84 11.04 0.89 9.12
C ILE A 84 12.46 1.00 8.54
N PHE A 85 13.44 0.33 9.13
CA PHE A 85 14.81 0.31 8.59
C PHE A 85 14.86 -0.31 7.19
N TYR A 86 14.14 -1.41 6.98
CA TYR A 86 14.02 -2.05 5.69
C TYR A 86 13.42 -1.11 4.62
N ALA A 87 12.42 -0.31 4.98
CA ALA A 87 11.85 0.67 4.05
C ALA A 87 12.85 1.78 3.68
N ILE A 88 13.60 2.30 4.65
CA ILE A 88 14.57 3.39 4.42
C ILE A 88 15.63 2.99 3.39
N PHE A 89 16.20 1.78 3.51
CA PHE A 89 17.20 1.30 2.55
C PHE A 89 16.57 0.68 1.31
N GLY A 90 15.45 -0.01 1.45
CA GLY A 90 14.85 -0.74 0.34
C GLY A 90 14.25 0.16 -0.74
N ILE A 91 13.60 1.26 -0.37
CA ILE A 91 12.97 2.19 -1.33
C ILE A 91 13.99 2.75 -2.35
N PRO A 92 15.15 3.31 -1.95
CA PRO A 92 16.13 3.82 -2.92
C PRO A 92 16.74 2.69 -3.78
N LEU A 93 17.00 1.51 -3.20
CA LEU A 93 17.47 0.37 -3.98
C LEU A 93 16.44 -0.08 -5.04
N MET A 94 15.15 -0.15 -4.69
CA MET A 94 14.11 -0.49 -5.66
C MET A 94 13.99 0.55 -6.78
N MET A 95 14.17 1.83 -6.48
CA MET A 95 14.14 2.88 -7.48
C MET A 95 15.26 2.73 -8.52
N THR A 96 16.47 2.38 -8.08
CA THR A 96 17.59 2.07 -8.99
C THR A 96 17.33 0.81 -9.81
N TRP A 97 16.75 -0.24 -9.20
CA TRP A 97 16.43 -1.48 -9.88
C TRP A 97 15.36 -1.29 -10.97
N VAL A 98 14.31 -0.51 -10.68
CA VAL A 98 13.26 -0.18 -11.65
C VAL A 98 13.82 0.56 -12.86
N SER A 99 14.84 1.39 -12.67
CA SER A 99 15.49 2.12 -13.77
C SER A 99 16.26 1.18 -14.71
N ASP A 100 16.99 0.21 -14.15
CA ASP A 100 17.69 -0.81 -14.94
C ASP A 100 16.72 -1.73 -15.69
N VAL A 101 15.66 -2.19 -15.01
CA VAL A 101 14.59 -2.96 -15.63
C VAL A 101 13.90 -2.15 -16.75
N GLY A 102 13.68 -0.86 -16.54
CA GLY A 102 13.14 0.05 -17.55
C GLY A 102 14.00 0.12 -18.82
N ALA A 103 15.32 0.20 -18.69
CA ALA A 103 16.23 0.23 -19.83
C ALA A 103 16.23 -1.08 -20.63
N GLN A 104 16.16 -2.22 -19.94
CA GLN A 104 16.04 -3.52 -20.59
C GLN A 104 14.70 -3.68 -21.31
N LEU A 105 13.61 -3.19 -20.69
CA LEU A 105 12.28 -3.18 -21.31
C LEU A 105 12.25 -2.29 -22.55
N ASP A 106 12.85 -1.10 -22.53
CA ASP A 106 12.94 -0.21 -23.69
C ASP A 106 13.66 -0.87 -24.88
N SER A 107 14.76 -1.56 -24.60
CA SER A 107 15.53 -2.31 -25.60
C SER A 107 14.69 -3.44 -26.22
N LEU A 108 13.95 -4.19 -25.39
CA LEU A 108 13.06 -5.26 -25.84
C LEU A 108 11.87 -4.70 -26.65
N LEU A 109 11.25 -3.62 -26.20
CA LEU A 109 10.16 -2.96 -26.90
C LEU A 109 10.61 -2.43 -28.26
N SER A 110 11.76 -1.77 -28.32
CA SER A 110 12.37 -1.30 -29.57
C SER A 110 12.67 -2.45 -30.54
N TYR A 111 13.15 -3.58 -30.04
CA TYR A 111 13.37 -4.79 -30.84
C TYR A 111 12.05 -5.36 -31.38
N LEU A 112 11.03 -5.50 -30.53
CA LEU A 112 9.73 -6.03 -30.91
C LEU A 112 9.01 -5.12 -31.92
N ILE A 113 9.00 -3.81 -31.69
CA ILE A 113 8.43 -2.82 -32.60
C ILE A 113 9.19 -2.84 -33.93
N GLY A 114 10.53 -2.91 -33.91
CA GLY A 114 11.35 -3.03 -35.12
C GLY A 114 11.02 -4.29 -35.93
N LYS A 115 10.83 -5.44 -35.26
CA LYS A 115 10.44 -6.71 -35.88
C LYS A 115 9.01 -6.71 -36.42
N MET A 116 8.07 -6.03 -35.75
CA MET A 116 6.71 -5.84 -36.26
C MET A 116 6.69 -4.91 -37.48
N LYS A 117 7.54 -3.88 -37.47
CA LYS A 117 7.65 -2.92 -38.56
C LYS A 117 8.34 -3.47 -39.81
N SER A 118 9.26 -4.42 -39.68
CA SER A 118 9.79 -5.14 -40.85
C SER A 118 8.75 -6.06 -41.51
N ARG A 119 7.69 -6.43 -40.78
CA ARG A 119 6.52 -7.15 -41.31
C ARG A 119 5.46 -6.24 -41.93
N CYS A 120 5.51 -4.93 -41.64
CA CYS A 120 4.54 -3.94 -42.10
C CYS A 120 5.29 -2.65 -42.49
N GLY A 121 5.65 -2.49 -43.77
CA GLY A 121 6.57 -1.47 -44.27
C GLY A 121 6.10 -0.01 -44.15
N SER A 122 5.94 0.52 -42.94
CA SER A 122 5.62 1.93 -42.67
C SER A 122 6.73 2.64 -41.87
N LYS A 123 6.87 3.96 -42.08
CA LYS A 123 7.98 4.85 -41.66
C LYS A 123 8.12 5.07 -40.14
N LYS A 124 9.28 5.63 -39.77
CA LYS A 124 9.79 5.92 -38.42
C LYS A 124 9.10 7.15 -37.82
N SER A 125 8.39 6.96 -36.72
CA SER A 125 8.21 7.98 -35.68
C SER A 125 8.81 7.39 -34.40
N SER A 126 10.00 7.87 -34.07
CA SER A 126 10.66 7.60 -32.80
C SER A 126 11.19 8.94 -32.32
N GLU A 127 10.25 9.84 -32.04
CA GLU A 127 10.41 10.91 -31.06
C GLU A 127 9.70 10.40 -29.81
N VAL A 128 10.35 9.45 -29.13
CA VAL A 128 10.02 9.12 -27.75
C VAL A 128 10.78 10.15 -26.96
N ASP A 129 10.03 11.13 -26.43
CA ASP A 129 10.57 12.24 -25.69
C ASP A 129 11.58 11.74 -24.68
N ARG A 130 12.81 12.18 -24.93
CA ARG A 130 13.93 12.10 -24.04
C ARG A 130 13.49 12.76 -22.74
N TRP A 131 13.23 11.97 -21.71
CA TRP A 131 13.08 12.44 -20.34
C TRP A 131 14.43 13.01 -19.87
N GLU A 132 14.80 14.18 -20.39
CA GLU A 132 15.74 15.08 -19.73
C GLU A 132 15.01 15.62 -18.50
N LEU A 133 15.03 14.84 -17.42
CA LEU A 133 14.82 15.42 -16.11
C LEU A 133 15.89 16.51 -15.96
N PRO A 134 15.53 17.80 -15.79
CA PRO A 134 16.50 18.81 -15.44
C PRO A 134 17.20 18.29 -14.19
N ARG A 135 18.50 18.03 -14.34
CA ARG A 135 19.41 17.71 -13.25
C ARG A 135 19.28 18.87 -12.28
N PHE A 136 18.51 18.66 -11.21
CA PHE A 136 18.19 19.63 -10.18
C PHE A 136 19.38 20.58 -9.93
N LEU A 137 19.19 21.83 -10.31
CA LEU A 137 19.79 23.01 -9.69
C LEU A 137 18.65 23.84 -9.12
#